data_AF-A0A1W9W8H2-F1
#
_entry.id   AF-A0A1W9W8H2-F1
#
_cell.length_a   1.000
_cell.length_b   1.000
_cell.length_c   1.000
_cell.angle_alpha   90.00
_cell.angle_beta   90.00
_cell.angle_gamma   90.00
#
_symmetry.space_group_name_H-M   'P 1'
#
loop_
_entity.id
_entity.type
_entity.pdbx_description
1 polymer ?
#
loop_
_entity_poly.entity_id
_entity_poly.type
_entity_poly.pdbx_seq_one_letter_code
_entity_poly.pdbx_strand_id
1 'polypeptide(L)' 'MLQTAFKYDLEVTQLPVPFQVGTLLTIFVISEQPADKFDDLLAAAQSSTDFLDNPFDDEDWNHI' A
#
# COMPACT_ATOMS: atom_id res chain seq x y z
N MET A 1 -6.42 -10.69 39.76
CA MET A 1 -6.42 -10.90 38.30
C MET A 1 -5.89 -9.61 37.69
N LEU A 2 -4.71 -9.63 37.05
CA LEU A 2 -4.17 -8.46 36.36
C LEU A 2 -4.82 -8.38 34.97
N GLN A 3 -5.59 -7.34 34.70
CA GLN A 3 -6.02 -7.01 33.34
C GLN A 3 -4.94 -6.10 32.73
N THR A 4 -4.15 -6.64 31.81
CA THR A 4 -3.23 -5.84 31.01
C THR A 4 -4.04 -5.04 30.00
N ALA A 5 -4.27 -3.76 30.27
CA ALA A 5 -4.87 -2.85 29.30
C ALA A 5 -3.83 -2.52 28.23
N PHE A 6 -4.04 -2.98 27.00
CA PHE A 6 -3.23 -2.55 25.87
C PHE A 6 -3.61 -1.12 25.51
N LYS A 7 -2.78 -0.15 25.94
CA LYS A 7 -2.92 1.25 25.54
C LYS A 7 -2.35 1.40 24.14
N TYR A 8 -3.21 1.51 23.14
CA TYR A 8 -2.84 1.95 21.80
C TYR A 8 -3.14 3.44 21.69
N ASP A 9 -2.10 4.27 21.52
CA ASP A 9 -2.26 5.67 21.15
C ASP A 9 -2.52 5.69 19.63
N LEU A 10 -3.78 5.44 19.24
CA LEU A 10 -4.25 5.48 17.86
C LEU A 10 -5.19 6.67 17.70
N GLU A 11 -4.92 7.53 16.72
CA GLU A 11 -5.85 8.59 16.32
C GLU A 11 -7.09 7.95 15.69
N VAL A 12 -8.10 7.67 16.51
CA VAL A 12 -9.37 7.10 16.04
C VAL A 12 -10.20 8.21 15.41
N THR A 13 -10.39 8.16 14.10
CA THR A 13 -11.34 9.02 13.37
C THR A 13 -12.77 8.57 13.67
N GLN A 14 -13.35 9.11 14.74
CA GLN A 14 -14.76 9.01 15.18
C GLN A 14 -15.46 7.64 15.07
N LEU A 15 -15.62 6.99 16.22
CA LEU A 15 -16.63 5.93 16.40
C LEU A 15 -17.99 6.55 16.74
N PRO A 16 -19.12 6.05 16.19
CA PRO A 16 -20.44 6.44 16.63
C PRO A 16 -20.68 5.91 18.06
N VAL A 17 -20.52 6.78 19.03
CA VAL A 17 -20.78 6.56 20.47
C VAL A 17 -22.17 7.10 20.84
N PRO A 18 -22.85 6.55 21.88
CA PRO A 18 -22.33 5.62 22.90
C PRO A 18 -22.63 4.13 22.63
N PHE A 19 -21.67 3.28 22.99
CA PHE A 19 -21.90 1.84 23.16
C PHE A 19 -22.50 1.56 24.55
N GLN A 20 -23.29 0.49 24.67
CA GLN A 20 -23.87 0.11 25.96
C GLN A 20 -22.80 -0.51 26.87
N VAL A 21 -22.98 -0.35 28.18
CA VAL A 21 -22.09 -0.97 29.17
C VAL A 21 -22.16 -2.50 29.05
N GLY A 22 -21.01 -3.15 28.92
CA GLY A 22 -20.91 -4.60 28.74
C GLY A 22 -20.87 -5.09 27.29
N THR A 23 -20.93 -4.19 26.31
CA THR A 23 -20.74 -4.55 24.90
C THR A 23 -19.29 -4.95 24.63
N LEU A 24 -19.09 -6.16 24.10
CA LEU A 24 -17.78 -6.62 23.61
C LEU A 24 -17.48 -5.95 22.28
N LEU A 25 -16.37 -5.21 22.23
CA LEU A 25 -15.88 -4.56 21.02
C LEU A 25 -14.58 -5.22 20.58
N THR A 26 -14.50 -5.59 19.31
CA THR A 26 -13.27 -6.08 18.67
C THR A 26 -12.80 -5.01 17.69
N ILE A 27 -11.63 -4.43 17.95
CA ILE A 27 -11.05 -3.37 17.10
C ILE A 27 -9.98 -4.01 16.23
N PHE A 28 -10.14 -3.91 14.91
CA PHE A 28 -9.10 -4.28 13.95
C PHE A 28 -8.44 -3.00 13.44
N VAL A 29 -7.17 -2.82 13.76
CA VAL A 29 -6.34 -1.77 13.17
C VAL A 29 -5.66 -2.39 11.96
N ILE A 30 -6.14 -2.05 10.77
CA ILE A 30 -5.46 -2.37 9.53
C ILE A 30 -4.57 -1.17 9.23
N SER A 31 -3.26 -1.30 9.45
CA SER A 31 -2.33 -0.36 8.87
C SER A 31 -2.50 -0.43 7.36
N GLU A 32 -2.66 0.71 6.68
CA GLU A 32 -2.39 0.76 5.25
C GLU A 32 -1.07 0.02 5.01
N GLN A 33 -1.03 -0.81 3.95
CA GLN A 33 0.12 -1.66 3.61
C GLN A 33 1.44 -0.93 3.90
N PRO A 34 2.48 -1.65 4.37
CA PRO A 34 3.78 -1.02 4.61
C PRO A 34 4.12 -0.22 3.35
N ALA A 35 4.19 1.11 3.49
CA ALA A 35 4.22 2.11 2.42
C ALA A 35 4.58 1.48 1.08
N ASP A 36 3.62 1.40 0.14
CA ASP A 36 3.79 0.75 -1.17
C ASP A 36 5.23 0.93 -1.62
N LYS A 37 6.03 -0.13 -1.47
CA LYS A 37 7.48 0.06 -1.55
C LYS A 37 7.93 0.35 -2.97
N PHE A 38 7.03 0.16 -3.94
CA PHE A 38 7.23 0.30 -5.38
C PHE A 38 8.52 -0.38 -5.85
N ASP A 39 9.05 -1.33 -5.07
CA ASP A 39 10.32 -2.00 -5.33
C ASP A 39 10.21 -2.80 -6.63
N ASP A 40 9.03 -3.32 -6.91
CA ASP A 40 8.66 -4.01 -8.15
C ASP A 40 8.61 -3.05 -9.36
N LEU A 41 7.98 -1.89 -9.21
CA LEU A 41 7.96 -0.86 -10.26
C LEU A 41 9.35 -0.28 -10.52
N LEU A 42 10.15 -0.08 -9.47
CA LEU A 42 11.53 0.38 -9.56
C LEU A 42 12.42 -0.66 -10.24
N ALA A 43 12.26 -1.94 -9.88
CA ALA A 43 12.96 -3.05 -10.54
C ALA A 43 12.55 -3.15 -12.03
N ALA A 44 11.27 -2.98 -12.34
CA ALA A 44 10.78 -2.99 -13.72
C ALA A 44 11.31 -1.79 -14.53
N ALA A 45 11.38 -0.60 -13.95
CA ALA A 45 11.93 0.59 -14.61
C ALA A 45 13.43 0.50 -14.90
N GLN A 46 14.15 -0.35 -14.17
CA GLN A 46 15.57 -0.65 -14.39
C GLN A 46 15.79 -1.82 -15.36
N SER A 47 14.72 -2.44 -15.85
CA SER A 47 14.84 -3.50 -16.85
C SER A 47 15.31 -2.93 -18.20
N SER A 48 15.95 -3.79 -18.99
CA SER A 48 16.43 -3.40 -20.32
C SER A 48 15.26 -3.01 -21.23
N THR A 49 15.43 -1.92 -21.96
CA THR A 49 14.52 -1.48 -23.01
C THR A 49 14.90 -2.02 -24.38
N ASP A 50 15.86 -2.94 -24.48
CA ASP A 50 16.37 -3.46 -25.76
C ASP A 50 15.29 -4.23 -26.54
N PHE A 51 14.21 -4.66 -25.88
CA PHE A 51 13.04 -5.24 -26.55
C PHE A 51 12.25 -4.23 -27.40
N LEU A 52 12.42 -2.93 -27.13
CA LEU A 52 11.86 -1.83 -27.94
C LEU A 52 12.80 -1.42 -29.08
N ASP A 53 14.06 -1.87 -29.05
CA ASP A 53 15.06 -1.56 -30.07
C ASP A 53 14.89 -2.51 -31.26
N ASN A 54 13.93 -2.17 -32.12
CA ASN A 54 13.59 -2.93 -33.30
C ASN A 54 14.06 -2.18 -34.57
N PRO A 55 15.10 -2.68 -35.27
CA PRO A 55 15.64 -1.99 -36.45
C PRO A 55 14.66 -1.93 -37.62
N PHE A 56 13.60 -2.75 -37.63
CA PHE A 56 12.53 -2.64 -38.62
C PHE A 56 11.62 -1.43 -38.36
N ASP A 57 11.46 -1.01 -37.10
CA ASP A 57 10.65 0.16 -36.76
C ASP A 57 11.39 1.46 -37.11
N ASP A 58 12.72 1.44 -37.12
CA ASP A 58 13.55 2.59 -37.52
C ASP A 58 13.35 2.98 -38.98
N GLU A 59 13.17 2.02 -39.90
CA GLU A 59 12.95 2.30 -41.33
C GLU A 59 11.58 2.94 -41.60
N ASP A 60 10.55 2.55 -40.83
CA ASP A 60 9.17 3.02 -41.01
C ASP A 60 8.85 4.29 -40.20
N TRP A 61 9.52 4.53 -39.06
CA TRP A 61 9.18 5.64 -38.16
C TRP A 61 10.18 6.80 -38.24
N ASN A 62 11.46 6.53 -38.53
CA ASN A 62 12.47 7.56 -38.68
C ASN A 62 12.64 7.96 -40.15
N HIS A 63 11.61 8.59 -40.74
CA HIS A 63 11.74 9.21 -42.07
C HIS A 63 12.63 10.45 -42.00
N ILE A 64 13.92 10.31 -42.34
CA ILE A 64 14.89 11.41 -42.52
C ILE A 64 14.80 11.96 -43.94
#